data_AF-Q5C095-F1
#
_entry.id   AF-Q5C095-F1
#
_cell.length_a   1.000
_cell.length_b   1.000
_cell.length_c   1.000
_cell.angle_alpha   90.00
_cell.angle_beta   90.00
_cell.angle_gamma   90.00
#
_symmetry.space_group_name_H-M   'P 1'
#
loop_
_entity.id
_entity.type
_entity.pdbx_description
1 polymer ?
#
loop_
_entity_poly.entity_id
_entity_poly.type
_entity_poly.pdbx_seq_one_letter_code
_entity_poly.pdbx_strand_id
1 'polypeptide(L)'
;MIKGIVILVPGLPGWGLTDGYWESALDNSIFPANLCVLTVKPSPIASHHDRACEIFAEITGTLVDYGIEHSRTFKHSRWGKDYSNIPPLYSEWGTSNPIHLVCHSTAVN
;
A
#
# COMPACT_ATOMS: atom_id res chain seq x y z
N MET A 1 -8.64 23.54 -3.22
CA MET A 1 -8.16 23.16 -1.88
C MET A 1 -7.25 21.95 -2.08
N ILE A 2 -6.06 21.92 -1.49
CA ILE A 2 -5.15 20.75 -1.62
C ILE A 2 -5.82 19.56 -0.92
N LYS A 3 -5.96 18.44 -1.64
CA LYS A 3 -6.53 17.22 -1.08
C LYS A 3 -5.43 16.46 -0.35
N GLY A 4 -5.54 16.29 0.96
CA GLY A 4 -4.64 15.42 1.71
C GLY A 4 -4.89 13.96 1.33
N ILE A 5 -3.83 13.18 1.11
CA ILE A 5 -3.93 11.75 0.78
C ILE A 5 -3.50 10.94 2.00
N VAL A 6 -4.39 10.09 2.50
CA VAL A 6 -4.13 9.12 3.56
C VAL A 6 -4.22 7.73 2.96
N ILE A 7 -3.21 6.89 3.22
CA ILE A 7 -3.19 5.50 2.79
C ILE A 7 -3.13 4.62 4.04
N LEU A 8 -4.15 3.77 4.19
CA LEU A 8 -4.24 2.82 5.30
C LEU A 8 -3.47 1.54 4.94
N VAL A 9 -2.53 1.15 5.79
CA VAL A 9 -1.65 -0.01 5.58
C VAL A 9 -1.91 -1.09 6.64
N PRO A 10 -2.52 -2.23 6.27
CA PRO A 10 -2.86 -3.28 7.22
C PRO A 10 -1.62 -4.06 7.67
N GLY A 11 -1.58 -4.46 8.94
CA GLY A 11 -0.64 -5.44 9.50
C GLY A 11 -1.28 -6.83 9.67
N LEU A 12 -0.50 -7.82 10.12
CA LEU A 12 -0.87 -9.23 10.22
C LEU A 12 -2.10 -9.47 11.15
N PRO A 13 -3.04 -10.38 10.81
CA PRO A 13 -3.13 -11.24 9.62
C PRO A 13 -3.59 -10.53 8.33
N GLY A 14 -3.73 -9.20 8.36
CA GLY A 14 -3.91 -8.33 7.18
C GLY A 14 -4.82 -8.93 6.14
N TRP A 15 -6.11 -9.10 6.45
CA TRP A 15 -7.01 -9.87 5.60
C TRP A 15 -7.16 -9.18 4.23
N GLY A 16 -6.30 -9.56 3.29
CA GLY A 16 -6.42 -9.26 1.85
C GLY A 16 -7.54 -10.07 1.18
N LEU A 17 -8.54 -10.54 1.94
CA LEU A 17 -9.61 -11.42 1.47
C LEU A 17 -11.03 -10.98 1.88
N THR A 18 -11.22 -9.98 2.75
CA THR A 18 -12.55 -9.42 3.04
C THR A 18 -12.48 -7.92 3.31
N ASP A 19 -13.48 -7.17 2.83
CA ASP A 19 -13.56 -5.70 2.85
C ASP A 19 -13.75 -5.08 4.26
N GLY A 20 -13.23 -5.71 5.32
CA GLY A 20 -13.54 -5.39 6.71
C GLY A 20 -12.36 -4.97 7.60
N TYR A 21 -11.10 -5.01 7.16
CA TYR A 21 -9.96 -4.72 8.07
C TYR A 21 -10.03 -3.32 8.68
N TRP A 22 -10.47 -2.34 7.88
CA TRP A 22 -10.54 -0.94 8.26
C TRP A 22 -11.97 -0.49 8.61
N GLU A 23 -12.97 -1.36 8.48
CA GLU A 23 -14.38 -1.11 8.76
C GLU A 23 -14.85 0.31 8.39
N SER A 24 -15.31 1.09 9.37
CA SER A 24 -15.81 2.46 9.20
C SER A 24 -14.75 3.46 8.74
N ALA A 25 -13.46 3.14 8.83
CA ALA A 25 -12.40 4.00 8.29
C ALA A 25 -12.38 4.06 6.75
N LEU A 26 -13.20 3.24 6.07
CA LEU A 26 -13.43 3.32 4.63
C LEU A 26 -14.67 4.16 4.26
N ASP A 27 -15.45 4.60 5.24
CA ASP A 27 -16.60 5.46 5.00
C ASP A 27 -16.12 6.88 4.65
N ASN A 28 -16.12 7.21 3.35
CA ASN A 28 -15.70 8.55 2.92
C ASN A 28 -16.65 9.67 3.38
N SER A 29 -17.86 9.35 3.86
CA SER A 29 -18.82 10.36 4.34
C SER A 29 -18.43 10.98 5.69
N ILE A 30 -17.59 10.31 6.48
CA ILE A 30 -17.13 10.81 7.78
C ILE A 30 -15.88 11.70 7.68
N PHE A 31 -15.25 11.78 6.50
CA PHE A 31 -14.06 12.59 6.29
C PHE A 31 -14.38 13.95 5.64
N PRO A 32 -13.60 15.00 5.94
CA PRO A 32 -13.79 16.29 5.30
C PRO A 32 -13.49 16.20 3.80
N ALA A 33 -14.17 17.02 2.99
CA ALA A 33 -14.10 16.94 1.51
C ALA A 33 -12.68 17.12 0.92
N ASN A 34 -11.76 17.70 1.69
CA ASN A 34 -10.36 17.88 1.32
C ASN A 34 -9.43 16.72 1.77
N LEU A 35 -9.99 15.59 2.21
CA LEU A 35 -9.23 14.39 2.54
C LEU A 35 -9.62 13.25 1.61
N CYS A 36 -8.64 12.50 1.12
CA CYS A 36 -8.83 11.25 0.39
C CYS A 36 -8.26 10.12 1.23
N VAL A 37 -9.07 9.12 1.58
CA VAL A 37 -8.61 7.92 2.28
C VAL A 37 -8.61 6.75 1.29
N LEU A 38 -7.45 6.13 1.15
CA LEU A 38 -7.20 4.99 0.26
C LEU A 38 -6.67 3.80 1.08
N THR A 39 -6.70 2.61 0.51
CA THR A 39 -6.15 1.40 1.13
C THR A 39 -5.22 0.67 0.18
N VAL A 40 -4.23 0.00 0.75
CA VAL A 40 -3.36 -0.95 0.05
C VAL A 40 -3.55 -2.35 0.61
N LYS A 41 -3.26 -3.37 -0.19
CA LYS A 41 -3.49 -4.78 0.17
C LYS A 41 -2.19 -5.59 -0.03
N PRO A 42 -1.12 -5.31 0.75
CA PRO A 42 0.10 -6.10 0.70
C PRO A 42 -0.12 -7.51 1.26
N SER A 43 0.83 -8.40 0.98
CA SER A 43 0.85 -9.77 1.47
C SER A 43 0.82 -9.81 3.01
N PRO A 44 -0.05 -10.62 3.63
CA PRO A 44 -0.30 -10.58 5.07
C PRO A 44 0.83 -11.12 5.94
N ILE A 45 1.66 -11.99 5.36
CA ILE A 45 2.70 -12.75 6.06
C ILE A 45 4.10 -12.54 5.46
N ALA A 46 4.22 -11.71 4.43
CA ALA A 46 5.51 -11.43 3.80
C ALA A 46 6.39 -10.55 4.70
N SER A 47 7.69 -10.51 4.38
CA SER A 47 8.64 -9.67 5.11
C SER A 47 8.29 -8.18 5.01
N HIS A 48 8.78 -7.35 5.94
CA HIS A 48 8.57 -5.89 5.84
C HIS A 48 9.15 -5.32 4.53
N HIS A 49 10.28 -5.87 4.07
CA HIS A 49 10.89 -5.51 2.79
C HIS A 49 9.95 -5.80 1.63
N ASP A 50 9.44 -7.04 1.54
CA ASP A 50 8.55 -7.43 0.44
C ASP A 50 7.25 -6.63 0.46
N ARG A 51 6.69 -6.42 1.65
CA ARG A 51 5.48 -5.60 1.82
C ARG A 51 5.72 -4.15 1.40
N ALA A 52 6.88 -3.57 1.70
CA ALA A 52 7.21 -2.22 1.24
C ALA A 52 7.26 -2.13 -0.29
N CYS A 53 7.87 -3.12 -0.96
CA CYS A 53 7.87 -3.22 -2.43
C CYS A 53 6.45 -3.36 -3.00
N GLU A 54 5.61 -4.17 -2.38
CA GLU A 54 4.21 -4.37 -2.78
C GLU A 54 3.38 -3.09 -2.62
N ILE A 55 3.48 -2.42 -1.48
CA ILE A 55 2.79 -1.15 -1.19
C ILE A 55 3.21 -0.09 -2.21
N PHE A 56 4.51 0.03 -2.47
CA PHE A 56 5.02 0.99 -3.44
C PHE A 56 4.43 0.76 -4.83
N ALA A 57 4.46 -0.49 -5.30
CA ALA A 57 3.95 -0.85 -6.62
C ALA A 57 2.42 -0.66 -6.74
N GLU A 58 1.67 -0.96 -5.69
CA GLU A 58 0.22 -0.75 -5.66
C GLU A 58 -0.15 0.75 -5.68
N ILE A 59 0.60 1.58 -4.96
CA ILE A 59 0.38 3.04 -4.96
C ILE A 59 0.68 3.64 -6.33
N THR A 60 1.79 3.22 -6.94
CA THR A 60 2.34 3.82 -8.17
C THR A 60 1.90 3.13 -9.45
N GLY A 61 1.21 1.99 -9.36
CA GLY A 61 0.75 1.22 -10.52
C GLY A 61 1.91 0.60 -11.31
N THR A 62 2.85 -0.05 -10.61
CA THR A 62 4.02 -0.68 -11.26
C THR A 62 4.08 -2.19 -11.03
N LEU A 63 4.98 -2.88 -11.72
CA LEU A 63 5.35 -4.24 -11.36
C LEU A 63 6.10 -4.23 -10.02
N VAL A 64 5.75 -5.15 -9.11
CA VAL A 64 6.50 -5.33 -7.86
C VAL A 64 7.90 -5.86 -8.18
N ASP A 65 8.92 -5.12 -7.78
CA ASP A 65 10.32 -5.54 -7.80
C ASP A 65 10.83 -5.66 -6.35
N TYR A 66 11.03 -6.89 -5.90
CA TYR A 66 11.59 -7.17 -4.57
C TYR A 66 13.11 -6.91 -4.51
N GLY A 67 13.76 -6.65 -5.65
CA GLY A 67 15.19 -6.37 -5.75
C GLY A 67 16.03 -7.63 -5.96
N ILE A 68 16.96 -7.57 -6.92
CA ILE A 68 17.74 -8.74 -7.35
C ILE A 68 18.55 -9.40 -6.22
N GLU A 69 19.20 -8.61 -5.37
CA GLU A 69 20.05 -9.14 -4.29
C GLU A 69 19.21 -9.70 -3.13
N HIS A 70 18.11 -9.04 -2.79
CA HIS A 70 17.17 -9.53 -1.76
C HIS A 70 16.59 -10.88 -2.17
N SER A 71 16.04 -10.97 -3.39
CA SER A 71 15.44 -12.18 -3.92
C SER A 71 16.41 -13.34 -4.06
N ARG A 72 17.68 -13.08 -4.42
CA ARG A 72 18.74 -14.10 -4.41
C ARG A 72 19.06 -14.59 -3.00
N THR A 73 19.18 -13.68 -2.05
CA THR A 73 19.52 -13.98 -0.65
C THR A 73 18.44 -14.83 0.02
N PHE A 74 17.18 -14.45 -0.15
CA PHE A 74 16.03 -15.13 0.47
C PHE A 74 15.35 -16.17 -0.43
N LYS A 75 15.90 -16.41 -1.63
CA LYS A 75 15.52 -17.48 -2.57
C LYS A 75 14.05 -17.45 -3.00
N HIS A 76 13.55 -16.27 -3.38
CA HIS A 76 12.23 -16.11 -3.99
C HIS A 76 12.33 -15.37 -5.33
N SER A 77 11.20 -15.26 -6.04
CA SER A 77 11.11 -14.48 -7.27
C SER A 77 11.46 -13.01 -7.02
N ARG A 78 12.19 -12.39 -7.95
CA ARG A 78 12.38 -10.92 -7.98
C ARG A 78 11.10 -10.17 -8.26
N TRP A 79 10.22 -10.76 -9.06
CA TRP A 79 9.00 -10.11 -9.52
C TRP A 79 7.80 -10.64 -8.75
N GLY A 80 6.97 -9.72 -8.28
CA GLY A 80 5.69 -9.99 -7.64
C GLY A 80 4.51 -9.70 -8.56
N LYS A 81 3.40 -9.22 -7.97
CA LYS A 81 2.19 -8.85 -8.71
C LYS A 81 2.44 -7.67 -9.65
N ASP A 82 1.81 -7.70 -10.81
CA ASP A 82 1.85 -6.61 -11.78
C ASP A 82 0.65 -5.67 -11.60
N TYR A 83 0.92 -4.42 -11.19
CA TYR A 83 -0.11 -3.36 -11.10
C TYR A 83 -0.09 -2.42 -12.31
N SER A 84 0.78 -2.62 -13.30
CA SER A 84 0.94 -1.71 -14.46
C SER A 84 -0.31 -1.61 -15.36
N ASN A 85 -1.21 -2.60 -15.27
CA ASN A 85 -2.46 -2.62 -16.04
C ASN A 85 -3.66 -2.04 -15.28
N ILE A 86 -3.45 -1.48 -14.07
CA ILE A 86 -4.49 -0.89 -13.24
C ILE A 86 -4.11 0.58 -12.96
N PRO A 87 -5.06 1.52 -12.89
CA PRO A 87 -4.74 2.89 -12.51
C PRO A 87 -4.03 2.94 -11.14
N PRO A 88 -2.96 3.74 -10.99
CA PRO A 88 -2.29 3.92 -9.70
C PRO A 88 -3.27 4.50 -8.68
N LEU A 89 -3.12 4.11 -7.41
CA LEU A 89 -3.90 4.73 -6.33
C LEU A 89 -3.61 6.23 -6.23
N TYR A 90 -2.37 6.65 -6.50
CA TYR A 90 -2.00 8.06 -6.53
C TYR A 90 -0.83 8.34 -7.49
N SER A 91 -1.14 8.80 -8.70
CA SER A 91 -0.15 9.11 -9.74
C SER A 91 0.68 10.38 -9.49
N GLU A 92 0.17 11.30 -8.66
CA GLU A 92 0.82 12.58 -8.39
C GLU A 92 1.79 12.53 -7.20
N TRP A 93 1.99 11.36 -6.59
CA TRP A 93 2.85 11.20 -5.43
C TRP A 93 4.27 11.72 -5.69
N GLY A 94 4.73 12.61 -4.81
CA GLY A 94 6.07 13.18 -4.89
C GLY A 94 6.34 14.13 -3.73
N THR A 95 7.49 14.80 -3.75
CA THR A 95 7.90 15.74 -2.69
C THR A 95 6.93 16.90 -2.50
N SER A 96 6.30 17.38 -3.58
CA SER A 96 5.27 18.42 -3.54
C SER A 96 3.88 17.91 -3.16
N ASN A 97 3.69 16.59 -3.17
CA ASN A 97 2.42 15.89 -3.03
C ASN A 97 2.60 14.68 -2.09
N PRO A 98 2.89 14.92 -0.80
CA PRO A 98 3.15 13.85 0.14
C PRO A 98 1.88 13.05 0.45
N ILE A 99 2.09 11.80 0.84
CA ILE A 99 1.04 10.94 1.40
C ILE A 99 1.25 10.79 2.91
N HIS A 100 0.16 10.55 3.63
CA HIS A 100 0.18 10.15 5.03
C HIS A 100 -0.10 8.66 5.13
N LEU A 101 0.86 7.89 5.65
CA LEU A 101 0.65 6.46 5.92
C LEU A 101 0.08 6.28 7.32
N VAL A 102 -1.04 5.58 7.42
CA VAL A 102 -1.60 5.12 8.70
C VAL A 102 -1.46 3.61 8.76
N CYS A 103 -0.49 3.18 9.53
CA CYS A 103 -0.12 1.78 9.67
C CYS A 103 -0.75 1.18 10.93
N HIS A 104 -1.29 -0.04 10.83
CA HIS A 104 -1.74 -0.80 11.98
C HIS A 104 -0.89 -2.06 12.18
N SER A 105 -0.63 -2.44 13.44
CA SER A 105 0.06 -3.69 13.80
C SER A 105 1.44 -3.80 13.10
N THR A 106 1.76 -4.94 12.50
CA THR A 106 3.05 -5.21 11.83
C THR A 106 3.35 -4.31 10.62
N ALA A 107 2.45 -3.40 10.22
CA ALA A 107 2.74 -2.40 9.19
C ALA A 107 3.61 -1.23 9.68
N VAL A 108 3.89 -1.12 10.98
CA VAL A 108 4.67 -0.01 11.55
C VAL A 108 6.19 -0.17 11.35
N ASN A 109 6.68 -1.38 11.04
CA ASN A 109 8.10 -1.70 10.91
C ASN A 109 8.54 -1.94 9.48
#